data_AF-X0MDY4-F1
#
_entry.id   AF-X0MDY4-F1
#
_cell.length_a   1.000
_cell.length_b   1.000
_cell.length_c   1.000
_cell.angle_alpha   90.00
_cell.angle_beta   90.00
_cell.angle_gamma   90.00
#
_symmetry.space_group_name_H-M   'P 1'
#
loop_
_entity.id
_entity.type
_entity.pdbx_description
1 polymer ?
#
loop_
_entity_poly.entity_id
_entity_poly.type
_entity_poly.pdbx_seq_one_letter_code
_entity_poly.pdbx_strand_id
1 'polypeptide(L)'
;MGACMSSSNEEADQKKKSQAIDKILEEDSKRLRKECKILLLGSGESGKSTIVKQMKIIHLKGYSEDELFNYRPTVFKNLVECAKAVIMAMQQFDIEPQNEENKAHAEFLLEYQAESGPQAQIDPKVGAAVQALWNDPAKDLLMEHQTEFYLMDSAEYFFQEAMRIVSSDYLPNEMDVLRARTKTTGIYETRFQMGQLSIHMFDVGGQRSERKKWIHCFENVTSIIFCVALSEYDQVLLEESSQVRLEIAIMVGIIERLLT
;
A
#
# COMPACT_ATOMS: atom_id res chain seq x y z
N MET A 1 -55.44 -32.02 32.46
CA MET A 1 -54.62 -32.62 31.38
C MET A 1 -54.31 -31.53 30.38
N GLY A 2 -53.16 -30.85 30.54
CA GLY A 2 -52.66 -29.87 29.57
C GLY A 2 -51.38 -30.43 28.96
N ALA A 3 -51.39 -30.69 27.66
CA ALA A 3 -50.29 -31.30 26.93
C ALA A 3 -49.21 -30.25 26.62
N CYS A 4 -48.08 -30.35 27.32
CA CYS A 4 -46.82 -29.69 26.94
C CYS A 4 -46.20 -30.43 25.74
N MET A 5 -46.72 -30.19 24.53
CA MET A 5 -46.14 -30.70 23.27
C MET A 5 -45.31 -29.64 22.53
N SER A 6 -45.34 -28.38 22.98
CA SER A 6 -44.55 -27.29 22.39
C SER A 6 -43.07 -27.36 22.76
N SER A 7 -42.75 -27.75 24.00
CA SER A 7 -41.36 -27.80 24.51
C SER A 7 -40.50 -28.88 23.85
N SER A 8 -41.07 -30.04 23.51
CA SER A 8 -40.32 -31.15 22.91
C SER A 8 -39.93 -30.90 21.45
N ASN A 9 -40.79 -30.21 20.68
CA ASN A 9 -40.45 -29.80 19.31
C ASN A 9 -39.39 -28.68 19.32
N GLU A 10 -39.49 -27.73 20.24
CA GLU A 10 -38.48 -26.67 20.41
C GLU A 10 -37.12 -27.25 20.84
N GLU A 11 -37.08 -28.20 21.77
CA GLU A 11 -35.85 -28.91 22.16
C GLU A 11 -35.23 -29.71 21.00
N ALA A 12 -36.06 -30.39 20.20
CA ALA A 12 -35.61 -31.14 19.03
C ALA A 12 -35.02 -30.22 17.95
N ASP A 13 -35.64 -29.06 17.72
CA ASP A 13 -35.15 -28.06 16.77
C ASP A 13 -33.89 -27.34 17.28
N GLN A 14 -33.79 -27.06 18.57
CA GLN A 14 -32.56 -26.55 19.19
C GLN A 14 -31.41 -27.55 19.07
N LYS A 15 -31.68 -28.85 19.29
CA LYS A 15 -30.68 -29.91 19.15
C LYS A 15 -30.18 -30.04 17.70
N LYS A 16 -31.08 -29.93 16.72
CA LYS A 16 -30.70 -29.90 15.29
C LYS A 16 -29.84 -28.68 14.96
N LYS A 17 -30.19 -27.49 15.47
CA LYS A 17 -29.38 -26.27 15.29
C LYS A 17 -27.99 -26.43 15.92
N SER A 18 -27.91 -26.97 17.14
CA SER A 18 -26.63 -27.24 17.81
C SER A 18 -25.76 -28.19 16.98
N GLN A 19 -26.32 -29.31 16.52
CA GLN A 19 -25.58 -30.28 15.70
C GLN A 19 -25.11 -29.68 14.36
N ALA A 20 -25.91 -28.80 13.75
CA ALA A 20 -25.51 -28.08 12.55
C ALA A 20 -24.35 -27.12 12.82
N ILE A 21 -24.37 -26.40 13.95
CA ILE A 21 -23.27 -25.54 14.38
C ILE A 21 -22.01 -26.36 14.65
N ASP A 22 -22.11 -27.47 15.39
CA ASP A 22 -20.98 -28.35 15.70
C ASP A 22 -20.32 -28.88 14.42
N LYS A 23 -21.13 -29.23 13.41
CA LYS A 23 -20.62 -29.67 12.11
C LYS A 23 -19.88 -28.56 11.37
N ILE A 24 -20.42 -27.34 11.35
CA ILE A 24 -19.76 -26.17 10.75
C ILE A 24 -18.43 -25.90 11.46
N LEU A 25 -18.41 -25.95 12.80
CA LEU A 25 -17.20 -25.75 13.60
C LEU A 25 -16.13 -26.81 13.32
N GLU A 26 -16.52 -28.08 13.13
CA GLU A 26 -15.59 -29.15 12.80
C GLU A 26 -14.99 -28.96 11.40
N GLU A 27 -15.80 -28.58 10.42
CA GLU A 27 -15.37 -28.27 9.05
C GLU A 27 -14.43 -27.05 9.03
N ASP A 28 -14.78 -25.98 9.75
CA ASP A 28 -13.95 -24.79 9.90
C ASP A 28 -12.63 -25.11 10.59
N SER A 29 -12.63 -25.92 11.65
CA SER A 29 -11.41 -26.36 12.33
C SER A 29 -10.47 -27.11 11.37
N LYS A 30 -11.02 -28.02 10.54
CA LYS A 30 -10.22 -28.76 9.54
C LYS A 30 -9.66 -27.84 8.46
N ARG A 31 -10.42 -26.81 8.05
CA ARG A 31 -9.96 -25.80 7.08
C ARG A 31 -8.84 -24.93 7.67
N LEU A 32 -9.03 -24.40 8.88
CA LEU A 32 -8.06 -23.57 9.59
C LEU A 32 -6.74 -24.32 9.86
N ARG A 33 -6.80 -25.62 10.19
CA ARG A 33 -5.59 -26.45 10.36
C ARG A 33 -4.76 -26.62 9.09
N LYS A 34 -5.34 -26.40 7.92
CA LYS A 34 -4.67 -26.47 6.61
C LYS A 34 -4.31 -25.10 6.05
N GLU A 35 -4.68 -24.04 6.75
CA GLU A 35 -4.40 -22.66 6.35
C GLU A 35 -2.96 -22.30 6.77
N CYS A 36 -2.15 -21.90 5.79
CA CYS A 36 -0.80 -21.40 6.00
C CYS A 36 -0.88 -19.89 6.23
N LYS A 37 -0.61 -19.47 7.46
CA LYS A 37 -0.61 -18.06 7.85
C LYS A 37 0.77 -17.45 7.56
N ILE A 38 0.80 -16.42 6.71
CA ILE A 38 2.03 -15.72 6.33
C ILE A 38 1.94 -14.27 6.80
N LEU A 39 2.90 -13.86 7.62
CA LEU A 39 3.00 -12.47 8.11
C LEU A 39 4.09 -11.72 7.34
N LEU A 40 3.73 -10.57 6.75
CA LEU A 40 4.68 -9.68 6.08
C LEU A 40 5.20 -8.63 7.07
N LEU A 41 6.50 -8.59 7.30
CA LEU A 41 7.16 -7.63 8.22
C LEU A 41 8.22 -6.80 7.49
N GLY A 42 8.61 -5.68 8.08
CA GLY A 42 9.59 -4.75 7.51
C GLY A 42 9.23 -3.28 7.70
N SER A 43 10.20 -2.40 7.45
CA SER A 43 10.05 -0.94 7.56
C SER A 43 8.93 -0.37 6.69
N GLY A 44 8.53 0.89 6.92
CA GLY A 44 7.72 1.61 5.93
C GLY A 44 8.37 1.52 4.55
N GLU A 45 7.56 1.45 3.49
CA GLU A 45 8.03 1.45 2.09
C GLU A 45 8.84 0.24 1.62
N SER A 46 9.10 -0.75 2.48
CA SER A 46 9.88 -1.94 2.12
C SER A 46 9.24 -2.89 1.09
N GLY A 47 8.08 -2.54 0.51
CA GLY A 47 7.42 -3.32 -0.54
C GLY A 47 6.38 -4.35 -0.07
N LYS A 48 6.06 -4.44 1.22
CA LYS A 48 5.07 -5.41 1.75
C LYS A 48 3.72 -5.35 1.04
N SER A 49 3.10 -4.17 0.98
CA SER A 49 1.81 -4.01 0.31
C SER A 49 1.91 -4.29 -1.19
N THR A 50 3.07 -4.05 -1.82
CA THR A 50 3.33 -4.43 -3.21
C THR A 50 3.30 -5.94 -3.40
N ILE A 51 3.86 -6.72 -2.47
CA ILE A 51 3.76 -8.18 -2.49
C ILE A 51 2.30 -8.63 -2.41
N VAL A 52 1.50 -8.04 -1.51
CA VAL A 52 0.07 -8.39 -1.41
C VAL A 52 -0.69 -8.06 -2.70
N LYS A 53 -0.45 -6.88 -3.27
CA LYS A 53 -1.05 -6.48 -4.56
C LYS A 53 -0.67 -7.47 -5.67
N GLN A 54 0.59 -7.92 -5.73
CA GLN A 54 1.03 -8.96 -6.68
C GLN A 54 0.32 -10.30 -6.44
N MET A 55 0.16 -10.73 -5.19
CA MET A 55 -0.57 -11.97 -4.88
C MET A 55 -2.03 -11.89 -5.34
N LYS A 56 -2.66 -10.71 -5.23
CA LYS A 56 -4.00 -10.49 -5.77
C LYS A 56 -4.05 -10.62 -7.30
N ILE A 57 -3.08 -10.06 -8.01
CA ILE A 57 -2.97 -10.19 -9.47
C ILE A 57 -2.83 -11.65 -9.88
N ILE A 58 -1.89 -12.37 -9.26
CA ILE A 58 -1.53 -13.73 -9.66
C ILE A 58 -2.59 -14.76 -9.23
N HIS A 59 -3.17 -14.62 -8.03
CA HIS A 59 -4.02 -15.67 -7.43
C HIS A 59 -5.50 -15.30 -7.27
N LEU A 60 -5.88 -14.04 -7.42
CA LEU A 60 -7.24 -13.55 -7.18
C LEU A 60 -7.87 -12.85 -8.40
N LYS A 61 -7.38 -13.16 -9.61
CA LYS A 61 -7.90 -12.63 -10.90
C LYS A 61 -7.72 -11.10 -11.04
N GLY A 62 -6.75 -10.51 -10.37
CA GLY A 62 -6.47 -9.08 -10.51
C GLY A 62 -7.48 -8.18 -9.81
N TYR A 63 -7.68 -7.01 -10.38
CA TYR A 63 -8.57 -5.97 -9.87
C TYR A 63 -9.76 -5.81 -10.80
N SER A 64 -10.95 -5.73 -10.21
CA SER A 64 -12.15 -5.34 -10.96
C SER A 64 -12.11 -3.87 -11.37
N GLU A 65 -12.88 -3.48 -12.38
CA GLU A 65 -12.96 -2.09 -12.83
C GLU A 65 -13.35 -1.13 -11.69
N ASP A 66 -14.30 -1.53 -10.83
CA ASP A 66 -14.69 -0.75 -9.65
C ASP A 66 -13.52 -0.56 -8.66
N GLU A 67 -12.70 -1.59 -8.47
CA GLU A 67 -11.52 -1.49 -7.60
C GLU A 67 -10.46 -0.58 -8.23
N LEU A 68 -10.18 -0.74 -9.52
CA LEU A 68 -9.28 0.14 -10.27
C LEU A 68 -9.75 1.59 -10.19
N PHE A 69 -11.04 1.84 -10.38
CA PHE A 69 -11.64 3.16 -10.27
C PHE A 69 -11.43 3.77 -8.87
N ASN A 70 -11.57 2.97 -7.82
CA ASN A 70 -11.32 3.41 -6.44
C ASN A 70 -9.84 3.75 -6.15
N TYR A 71 -8.88 3.30 -6.98
CA TYR A 71 -7.48 3.71 -6.87
C TYR A 71 -7.18 5.08 -7.50
N ARG A 72 -8.08 5.60 -8.34
CA ARG A 72 -7.88 6.86 -9.08
C ARG A 72 -7.48 8.05 -8.19
N PRO A 73 -8.16 8.32 -7.04
CA PRO A 73 -7.79 9.45 -6.18
C PRO A 73 -6.40 9.28 -5.56
N THR A 74 -6.00 8.03 -5.27
CA THR A 74 -4.67 7.72 -4.73
C THR A 74 -3.60 8.00 -5.77
N VAL A 75 -3.81 7.58 -7.03
CA VAL A 75 -2.85 7.84 -8.12
C VAL A 75 -2.72 9.34 -8.38
N PHE A 76 -3.82 10.08 -8.41
CA PHE A 76 -3.83 11.54 -8.56
C PHE A 76 -3.05 12.23 -7.46
N LYS A 77 -3.32 11.83 -6.22
CA LYS A 77 -2.60 12.33 -5.06
C LYS A 77 -1.11 12.03 -5.16
N ASN A 78 -0.71 10.81 -5.52
CA ASN A 78 0.70 10.46 -5.63
C ASN A 78 1.41 11.24 -6.76
N LEU A 79 0.76 11.43 -7.92
CA LEU A 79 1.31 12.25 -9.01
C LEU A 79 1.61 13.68 -8.52
N VAL A 80 0.64 14.33 -7.87
CA VAL A 80 0.78 15.70 -7.36
C VAL A 80 1.81 15.78 -6.23
N GLU A 81 1.80 14.83 -5.29
CA GLU A 81 2.77 14.80 -4.18
C GLU A 81 4.20 14.60 -4.69
N CYS A 82 4.42 13.74 -5.69
CA CYS A 82 5.75 13.57 -6.29
C CYS A 82 6.21 14.86 -6.97
N ALA A 83 5.32 15.52 -7.73
CA ALA A 83 5.66 16.77 -8.40
C ALA A 83 6.03 17.88 -7.40
N LYS A 84 5.25 18.01 -6.32
CA LYS A 84 5.55 18.93 -5.23
C LYS A 84 6.88 18.63 -4.56
N ALA A 85 7.19 17.36 -4.30
CA ALA A 85 8.47 16.97 -3.70
C ALA A 85 9.66 17.41 -4.57
N VAL A 86 9.58 17.24 -5.89
CA VAL A 86 10.60 17.71 -6.84
C VAL A 86 10.77 19.23 -6.77
N ILE A 87 9.66 19.98 -6.79
CA ILE A 87 9.70 21.45 -6.74
C ILE A 87 10.27 21.95 -5.40
N MET A 88 9.87 21.36 -4.29
CA MET A 88 10.39 21.70 -2.97
C MET A 88 11.88 21.39 -2.84
N ALA A 89 12.34 20.28 -3.44
CA ALA A 89 13.76 19.94 -3.48
C ALA A 89 14.55 20.94 -4.35
N MET A 90 14.02 21.33 -5.52
CA MET A 90 14.62 22.40 -6.33
C MET A 90 14.81 23.70 -5.52
N GLN A 91 13.78 24.12 -4.77
CA GLN A 91 13.88 25.29 -3.89
C GLN A 91 14.90 25.11 -2.75
N GLN A 92 14.97 23.90 -2.17
CA GLN A 92 15.92 23.59 -1.09
C GLN A 92 17.38 23.70 -1.55
N PHE A 93 17.68 23.29 -2.78
CA PHE A 93 19.03 23.30 -3.35
C PHE A 93 19.31 24.54 -4.22
N ASP A 94 18.43 25.54 -4.21
CA ASP A 94 18.55 26.78 -4.99
C ASP A 94 18.71 26.52 -6.50
N ILE A 95 17.97 25.52 -7.01
CA ILE A 95 17.95 25.13 -8.42
C ILE A 95 16.71 25.75 -9.07
N GLU A 96 16.91 26.68 -10.00
CA GLU A 96 15.83 27.22 -10.82
C GLU A 96 15.59 26.38 -12.09
N PRO A 97 14.33 26.24 -12.54
CA PRO A 97 14.05 25.69 -13.87
C PRO A 97 14.74 26.52 -14.96
N GLN A 98 15.32 25.86 -15.97
CA GLN A 98 15.97 26.56 -17.08
C GLN A 98 14.96 27.18 -18.04
N ASN A 99 13.77 26.60 -18.14
CA ASN A 99 12.67 27.20 -18.90
C ASN A 99 11.84 28.12 -17.99
N GLU A 100 11.70 29.40 -18.38
CA GLU A 100 10.90 30.38 -17.64
C GLU A 100 9.42 29.98 -17.50
N GLU A 101 8.85 29.27 -18.49
CA GLU A 101 7.46 28.77 -18.40
C GLU A 101 7.29 27.74 -17.26
N ASN A 102 8.36 27.03 -16.91
CA ASN A 102 8.33 26.04 -15.84
C ASN A 102 8.21 26.67 -14.44
N LYS A 103 8.55 27.95 -14.28
CA LYS A 103 8.31 28.68 -13.02
C LYS A 103 6.81 28.80 -12.72
N ALA A 104 6.02 29.16 -13.73
CA ALA A 104 4.56 29.22 -13.61
C ALA A 104 3.94 27.82 -13.38
N HIS A 105 4.50 26.78 -14.00
CA HIS A 105 4.08 25.40 -13.74
C HIS A 105 4.38 24.95 -12.31
N ALA A 106 5.53 25.32 -11.76
CA ALA A 106 5.91 25.01 -10.39
C ALA A 106 4.97 25.69 -9.38
N GLU A 107 4.69 26.98 -9.56
CA GLU A 107 3.73 27.73 -8.73
C GLU A 107 2.34 27.09 -8.77
N PHE A 108 1.83 26.79 -9.97
CA PHE A 108 0.55 26.11 -10.15
C PHE A 108 0.49 24.77 -9.42
N LEU A 109 1.51 23.93 -9.56
CA LEU A 109 1.54 22.61 -8.94
C LEU A 109 1.66 22.66 -7.42
N LEU A 110 2.40 23.63 -6.86
CA LEU A 110 2.51 23.82 -5.41
C LEU A 110 1.16 24.17 -4.78
N GLU A 111 0.37 25.03 -5.45
CA GLU A 111 -0.95 25.44 -5.01
C GLU A 111 -2.03 24.36 -5.26
N TYR A 112 -1.86 23.53 -6.29
CA TYR A 112 -2.84 22.53 -6.68
C TYR A 112 -3.10 21.49 -5.58
N GLN A 113 -4.37 21.17 -5.32
CA GLN A 113 -4.78 20.13 -4.37
C GLN A 113 -5.57 19.05 -5.10
N ALA A 114 -5.05 17.82 -5.09
CA ALA A 114 -5.74 16.68 -5.67
C ALA A 114 -7.04 16.40 -4.91
N GLU A 115 -8.13 16.20 -5.66
CA GLU A 115 -9.42 15.85 -5.09
C GLU A 115 -9.38 14.47 -4.42
N SER A 116 -10.24 14.29 -3.43
CA SER A 116 -10.38 13.05 -2.66
C SER A 116 -11.74 12.41 -2.91
N GLY A 117 -11.82 11.08 -2.75
CA GLY A 117 -13.05 10.32 -2.84
C GLY A 117 -13.36 9.79 -4.25
N PRO A 118 -14.43 8.98 -4.40
CA PRO A 118 -14.65 8.17 -5.61
C PRO A 118 -14.86 8.99 -6.90
N GLN A 119 -15.31 10.25 -6.78
CA GLN A 119 -15.59 11.12 -7.93
C GLN A 119 -14.45 12.11 -8.20
N ALA A 120 -13.27 11.91 -7.60
CA ALA A 120 -12.14 12.80 -7.77
C ALA A 120 -11.75 12.95 -9.24
N GLN A 121 -11.62 14.20 -9.66
CA GLN A 121 -11.10 14.59 -10.96
C GLN A 121 -9.72 15.22 -10.81
N ILE A 122 -9.02 15.36 -11.94
CA ILE A 122 -7.73 16.04 -12.00
C ILE A 122 -7.73 16.98 -13.20
N ASP A 123 -7.17 18.17 -13.02
CA ASP A 123 -7.04 19.13 -14.12
C ASP A 123 -5.99 18.61 -15.12
N PRO A 124 -6.32 18.48 -16.42
CA PRO A 124 -5.36 18.09 -17.46
C PRO A 124 -4.07 18.94 -17.49
N LYS A 125 -4.14 20.20 -17.03
CA LYS A 125 -2.95 21.06 -16.89
C LYS A 125 -1.91 20.50 -15.94
N VAL A 126 -2.31 19.68 -14.96
CA VAL A 126 -1.37 19.00 -14.05
C VAL A 126 -0.42 18.11 -14.83
N GLY A 127 -0.93 17.33 -15.78
CA GLY A 127 -0.08 16.42 -16.57
C GLY A 127 0.92 17.18 -17.43
N ALA A 128 0.48 18.27 -18.07
CA ALA A 128 1.35 19.12 -18.88
C ALA A 128 2.44 19.79 -18.02
N ALA A 129 2.07 20.37 -16.88
CA ALA A 129 3.01 21.02 -15.95
C ALA A 129 4.04 20.03 -15.39
N VAL A 130 3.61 18.83 -15.02
CA VAL A 130 4.50 17.76 -14.53
C VAL A 130 5.49 17.34 -15.61
N GLN A 131 5.04 17.10 -16.84
CA GLN A 131 5.94 16.73 -17.93
C GLN A 131 6.91 17.85 -18.29
N ALA A 132 6.46 19.11 -18.30
CA ALA A 132 7.30 20.25 -18.62
C ALA A 132 8.43 20.42 -17.59
N LEU A 133 8.14 20.27 -16.30
CA LEU A 133 9.14 20.30 -15.23
C LEU A 133 10.06 19.08 -15.26
N TRP A 134 9.53 17.87 -15.47
CA TRP A 134 10.34 16.65 -15.47
C TRP A 134 11.29 16.56 -16.67
N ASN A 135 10.99 17.27 -17.76
CA ASN A 135 11.86 17.37 -18.93
C ASN A 135 12.76 18.61 -18.91
N ASP A 136 12.69 19.44 -17.87
CA ASP A 136 13.60 20.58 -17.71
C ASP A 136 15.03 20.09 -17.44
N PRO A 137 16.07 20.63 -18.10
CA PRO A 137 17.45 20.23 -17.83
C PRO A 137 17.90 20.48 -16.37
N ALA A 138 17.23 21.36 -15.62
CA ALA A 138 17.45 21.54 -14.19
C ALA A 138 17.21 20.27 -13.36
N LYS A 139 16.42 19.31 -13.88
CA LYS A 139 16.24 17.99 -13.27
C LYS A 139 17.57 17.28 -13.06
N ASP A 140 18.48 17.32 -14.03
CA ASP A 140 19.73 16.54 -13.95
C ASP A 140 20.58 17.03 -12.77
N LEU A 141 20.64 18.35 -12.56
CA LEU A 141 21.27 18.96 -11.38
C LEU A 141 20.59 18.54 -10.07
N LEU A 142 19.25 18.48 -10.05
CA LEU A 142 18.52 18.02 -8.86
C LEU A 142 18.83 16.56 -8.54
N MET A 143 18.98 15.70 -9.55
CA MET A 143 19.25 14.27 -9.35
C MET A 143 20.63 14.00 -8.76
N GLU A 144 21.58 14.94 -8.85
CA GLU A 144 22.85 14.86 -8.12
C GLU A 144 22.63 14.85 -6.58
N HIS A 145 21.51 15.42 -6.12
CA HIS A 145 21.11 15.49 -4.70
C HIS A 145 20.06 14.44 -4.29
N GLN A 146 19.80 13.41 -5.11
CA GLN A 146 18.69 12.46 -4.90
C GLN A 146 18.68 11.76 -3.53
N THR A 147 19.83 11.65 -2.85
CA THR A 147 19.96 11.03 -1.52
C THR A 147 19.66 12.00 -0.37
N GLU A 148 19.61 13.30 -0.66
CA GLU A 148 19.49 14.38 0.33
C GLU A 148 18.06 14.87 0.54
N PHE A 149 17.12 14.41 -0.30
CA PHE A 149 15.70 14.67 -0.14
C PHE A 149 14.91 13.40 -0.35
N TYR A 150 13.69 13.39 0.18
CA TYR A 150 12.80 12.26 -0.01
C TYR A 150 11.99 12.43 -1.30
N LEU A 151 12.09 11.43 -2.18
CA LEU A 151 11.24 11.25 -3.35
C LEU A 151 10.65 9.84 -3.33
N MET A 152 9.41 9.70 -3.78
CA MET A 152 8.79 8.39 -3.91
C MET A 152 9.48 7.58 -5.02
N ASP A 153 9.82 6.32 -4.78
CA ASP A 153 10.44 5.43 -5.78
C ASP A 153 9.64 5.31 -7.10
N SER A 154 8.32 5.51 -7.04
CA SER A 154 7.43 5.48 -8.22
C SER A 154 7.22 6.85 -8.87
N ALA A 155 7.90 7.92 -8.42
CA ALA A 155 7.75 9.26 -8.98
C ALA A 155 7.99 9.31 -10.48
N GLU A 156 9.09 8.72 -10.95
CA GLU A 156 9.42 8.70 -12.38
C GLU A 156 8.33 8.01 -13.23
N TYR A 157 7.76 6.91 -12.74
CA TYR A 157 6.64 6.24 -13.40
C TYR A 157 5.44 7.18 -13.55
N PHE A 158 5.07 7.88 -12.47
CA PHE A 158 3.94 8.81 -12.53
C PHE A 158 4.20 9.99 -13.46
N PHE A 159 5.44 10.49 -13.54
CA PHE A 159 5.79 11.59 -14.42
C PHE A 159 5.78 11.19 -15.90
N GLN A 160 6.27 9.99 -16.22
CA GLN A 160 6.21 9.45 -17.59
C GLN A 160 4.75 9.21 -18.03
N GLU A 161 3.91 8.72 -17.12
CA GLU A 161 2.50 8.39 -17.39
C GLU A 161 1.54 9.58 -17.15
N ALA A 162 2.05 10.77 -16.83
CA ALA A 162 1.25 11.89 -16.34
C ALA A 162 0.10 12.27 -17.29
N MET A 163 0.35 12.29 -18.61
CA MET A 163 -0.68 12.61 -19.60
C MET A 163 -1.78 11.55 -19.71
N ARG A 164 -1.45 10.27 -19.51
CA ARG A 164 -2.45 9.19 -19.44
C ARG A 164 -3.27 9.33 -18.17
N ILE A 165 -2.62 9.60 -17.04
CA ILE A 165 -3.25 9.73 -15.73
C ILE A 165 -4.26 10.89 -15.71
N VAL A 166 -3.94 12.03 -16.33
CA VAL A 166 -4.85 13.19 -16.34
C VAL A 166 -5.91 13.17 -17.45
N SER A 167 -5.99 12.09 -18.23
CA SER A 167 -7.01 11.96 -19.27
C SER A 167 -8.41 11.87 -18.67
N SER A 168 -9.41 12.38 -19.38
CA SER A 168 -10.81 12.37 -18.92
C SER A 168 -11.37 10.96 -18.74
N ASP A 169 -10.93 10.02 -19.59
CA ASP A 169 -11.32 8.61 -19.61
C ASP A 169 -10.36 7.71 -18.81
N TYR A 170 -9.49 8.31 -17.99
CA TYR A 170 -8.50 7.57 -17.22
C TYR A 170 -9.14 6.56 -16.26
N LEU A 171 -8.81 5.29 -16.50
CA LEU A 171 -9.00 4.18 -15.59
C LEU A 171 -7.61 3.63 -15.20
N PRO A 172 -7.26 3.57 -13.90
CA PRO A 172 -6.00 2.98 -13.46
C PRO A 172 -5.85 1.55 -13.96
N ASN A 173 -4.63 1.16 -14.32
CA ASN A 173 -4.28 -0.22 -14.62
C ASN A 173 -3.57 -0.88 -13.41
N GLU A 174 -3.24 -2.17 -13.52
CA GLU A 174 -2.56 -2.90 -12.44
C GLU A 174 -1.20 -2.31 -12.08
N MET A 175 -0.47 -1.72 -13.05
CA MET A 175 0.81 -1.04 -12.78
C MET A 175 0.61 0.23 -11.98
N ASP A 176 -0.44 1.02 -12.27
CA ASP A 176 -0.81 2.19 -11.47
C ASP A 176 -1.11 1.76 -10.03
N VAL A 177 -1.87 0.68 -9.84
CA VAL A 177 -2.19 0.15 -8.52
C VAL A 177 -0.95 -0.33 -7.78
N LEU A 178 -0.04 -1.04 -8.45
CA LEU A 178 1.21 -1.52 -7.85
C LEU A 178 2.13 -0.37 -7.42
N ARG A 179 2.18 0.72 -8.21
CA ARG A 179 3.02 1.90 -7.97
C ARG A 179 2.38 2.91 -7.03
N ALA A 180 1.05 2.88 -6.88
CA ALA A 180 0.29 3.71 -5.97
C ALA A 180 0.67 3.44 -4.52
N ARG A 181 0.96 4.51 -3.81
CA ARG A 181 1.35 4.52 -2.42
C ARG A 181 0.21 5.02 -1.55
N THR A 182 -0.16 4.19 -0.59
CA THR A 182 -1.00 4.56 0.54
C THR A 182 -0.29 4.12 1.81
N LYS A 183 -0.23 4.99 2.81
CA LYS A 183 0.30 4.61 4.13
C LYS A 183 -0.61 3.52 4.71
N THR A 184 -0.09 2.30 4.81
CA THR A 184 -0.82 1.17 5.42
C THR A 184 -0.99 1.44 6.91
N THR A 185 -2.25 1.56 7.34
CA THR A 185 -2.62 1.71 8.75
C THR A 185 -3.42 0.49 9.20
N GLY A 186 -2.99 -0.17 10.27
CA GLY A 186 -3.62 -1.39 10.75
C GLY A 186 -3.09 -2.66 10.08
N ILE A 187 -3.96 -3.67 10.00
CA ILE A 187 -3.67 -5.03 9.55
C ILE A 187 -4.64 -5.34 8.41
N TYR A 188 -4.10 -5.75 7.27
CA TYR A 188 -4.88 -6.17 6.10
C TYR A 188 -4.69 -7.66 5.86
N GLU A 189 -5.79 -8.37 5.70
CA GLU A 189 -5.80 -9.82 5.47
C GLU A 189 -6.16 -10.13 4.01
N THR A 190 -5.40 -11.03 3.38
CA THR A 190 -5.73 -11.55 2.05
C THR A 190 -5.67 -13.07 2.07
N ARG A 191 -6.73 -13.72 1.60
CA ARG A 191 -6.81 -15.19 1.50
C ARG A 191 -6.83 -15.61 0.05
N PHE A 192 -5.99 -16.58 -0.32
CA PHE A 192 -5.92 -17.12 -1.67
C PHE A 192 -5.45 -18.58 -1.67
N GLN A 193 -5.72 -19.30 -2.75
CA GLN A 193 -5.20 -20.66 -2.94
C GLN A 193 -3.95 -20.63 -3.81
N MET A 194 -2.92 -21.37 -3.39
CA MET A 194 -1.69 -21.57 -4.15
C MET A 194 -1.44 -23.08 -4.29
N GLY A 195 -1.92 -23.64 -5.40
CA GLY A 195 -1.94 -25.10 -5.59
C GLY A 195 -2.87 -25.77 -4.57
N GLN A 196 -2.31 -26.63 -3.71
CA GLN A 196 -3.06 -27.29 -2.64
C GLN A 196 -3.03 -26.53 -1.30
N LEU A 197 -2.25 -25.44 -1.20
CA LEU A 197 -2.11 -24.65 0.01
C LEU A 197 -3.17 -23.55 0.06
N SER A 198 -3.84 -23.42 1.21
CA SER A 198 -4.68 -22.27 1.53
C SER A 198 -3.81 -21.24 2.22
N ILE A 199 -3.54 -20.11 1.58
CA ILE A 199 -2.70 -19.04 2.14
C ILE A 199 -3.59 -17.97 2.78
N HIS A 200 -3.21 -17.56 3.98
CA HIS A 200 -3.77 -16.40 4.68
C HIS A 200 -2.63 -15.42 4.99
N MET A 201 -2.54 -14.37 4.19
CA MET A 201 -1.46 -13.39 4.23
C MET A 201 -1.89 -12.14 5.00
N PHE A 202 -1.02 -11.65 5.88
CA PHE A 202 -1.21 -10.46 6.69
C PHE A 202 -0.20 -9.38 6.29
N ASP A 203 -0.70 -8.22 5.83
CA ASP A 203 0.09 -7.01 5.61
C ASP A 203 -0.15 -6.03 6.76
N VAL A 204 0.94 -5.68 7.44
CA VAL A 204 0.91 -4.78 8.60
C VAL A 204 1.69 -3.51 8.29
N GLY A 205 1.22 -2.38 8.85
CA GLY A 205 1.92 -1.11 8.71
C GLY A 205 3.37 -1.18 9.21
N GLY A 206 4.31 -0.73 8.39
CA GLY A 206 5.76 -0.77 8.67
C GLY A 206 6.31 0.35 9.57
N GLN A 207 5.50 1.40 9.76
CA GLN A 207 5.86 2.61 10.50
C GLN A 207 5.88 2.37 12.01
N ARG A 208 6.69 3.13 12.75
CA ARG A 208 6.90 2.86 14.20
C ARG A 208 5.60 2.89 14.99
N SER A 209 4.66 3.78 14.63
CA SER A 209 3.34 3.86 15.27
C SER A 209 2.49 2.60 15.08
N GLU A 210 2.72 1.85 14.01
CA GLU A 210 1.93 0.67 13.64
C GLU A 210 2.51 -0.63 14.23
N ARG A 211 3.80 -0.66 14.61
CA ARG A 211 4.49 -1.87 15.09
C ARG A 211 3.87 -2.47 16.35
N LYS A 212 3.24 -1.64 17.20
CA LYS A 212 2.52 -2.11 18.40
C LYS A 212 1.36 -3.05 18.05
N LYS A 213 0.81 -2.98 16.83
CA LYS A 213 -0.29 -3.83 16.37
C LYS A 213 0.17 -5.20 15.89
N TRP A 214 1.47 -5.37 15.61
CA TRP A 214 1.99 -6.60 15.02
C TRP A 214 1.76 -7.81 15.93
N ILE A 215 1.82 -7.64 17.26
CA ILE A 215 1.63 -8.70 18.25
C ILE A 215 0.32 -9.48 18.06
N HIS A 216 -0.74 -8.83 17.55
CA HIS A 216 -2.02 -9.46 17.28
C HIS A 216 -2.00 -10.41 16.08
N CYS A 217 -0.99 -10.33 15.23
CA CYS A 217 -0.85 -11.15 14.03
C CYS A 217 0.11 -12.33 14.21
N PHE A 218 0.88 -12.40 15.31
CA PHE A 218 1.89 -13.45 15.51
C PHE A 218 1.31 -14.79 15.97
N GLU A 219 0.05 -14.83 16.40
CA GLU A 219 -0.54 -16.07 16.91
C GLU A 219 -0.75 -17.11 15.81
N ASN A 220 -0.07 -18.25 15.94
CA ASN A 220 -0.12 -19.38 15.01
C ASN A 220 0.31 -19.03 13.56
N VAL A 221 1.26 -18.11 13.40
CA VAL A 221 1.87 -17.82 12.09
C VAL A 221 2.71 -19.02 11.64
N THR A 222 2.51 -19.44 10.39
CA THR A 222 3.28 -20.53 9.78
C THR A 222 4.64 -20.05 9.27
N SER A 223 4.70 -18.83 8.72
CA SER A 223 5.94 -18.26 8.19
C SER A 223 5.92 -16.73 8.21
N ILE A 224 7.09 -16.13 8.35
CA ILE A 224 7.30 -14.68 8.27
C ILE A 224 8.10 -14.37 7.00
N ILE A 225 7.63 -13.39 6.24
CA ILE A 225 8.39 -12.80 5.12
C ILE A 225 8.82 -11.40 5.54
N PHE A 226 10.11 -11.24 5.76
CA PHE A 226 10.70 -9.95 6.14
C PHE A 226 11.18 -9.21 4.90
N CYS A 227 10.64 -8.02 4.64
CA CYS A 227 10.90 -7.21 3.46
C CYS A 227 11.83 -6.04 3.80
N VAL A 228 12.89 -5.87 3.01
CA VAL A 228 13.89 -4.80 3.15
C VAL A 228 14.07 -4.10 1.81
N ALA A 229 13.99 -2.77 1.79
CA ALA A 229 14.34 -1.99 0.61
C ALA A 229 15.85 -1.74 0.59
N LEU A 230 16.54 -2.31 -0.38
CA LEU A 230 17.99 -2.14 -0.55
C LEU A 230 18.36 -0.76 -1.10
N SER A 231 17.45 -0.12 -1.83
CA SER A 231 17.59 1.23 -2.37
C SER A 231 17.63 2.31 -1.28
N GLU A 232 17.26 1.97 -0.04
CA GLU A 232 17.18 2.91 1.08
C GLU A 232 18.45 2.92 1.96
N TYR A 233 19.58 2.37 1.49
CA TYR A 233 20.81 2.23 2.28
C TYR A 233 21.46 3.57 2.64
N ASP A 234 21.26 4.60 1.82
CA ASP A 234 21.77 5.97 1.97
C ASP A 234 20.66 6.96 2.35
N GLN A 235 19.44 6.48 2.61
CA GLN A 235 18.30 7.31 2.96
C GLN A 235 18.03 7.34 4.46
N VAL A 236 17.47 8.46 4.93
CA VAL A 236 17.02 8.63 6.32
C VAL A 236 15.52 8.37 6.48
N LEU A 237 15.08 8.02 7.69
CA LEU A 237 13.65 7.82 7.98
C LEU A 237 12.87 9.14 7.85
N LEU A 238 11.67 9.07 7.26
CA LEU A 238 10.72 10.19 7.26
C LEU A 238 10.32 10.63 8.67
N GLU A 239 10.30 9.70 9.62
CA GLU A 239 9.92 9.96 11.01
C GLU A 239 11.08 10.56 11.83
N GLU A 240 12.33 10.38 11.41
CA GLU A 240 13.53 10.78 12.16
C GLU A 240 14.76 10.86 11.23
N SER A 241 15.15 12.08 10.86
CA SER A 241 16.22 12.34 9.88
C SER A 241 17.64 11.99 10.36
N SER A 242 17.82 11.62 11.63
CA SER A 242 19.11 11.19 12.19
C SER A 242 19.40 9.70 12.02
N GLN A 243 18.46 8.93 11.44
CA GLN A 243 18.57 7.48 11.36
C GLN A 243 18.46 6.96 9.94
N VAL A 244 19.41 6.12 9.55
CA VAL A 244 19.44 5.45 8.24
C VAL A 244 18.36 4.36 8.19
N ARG A 245 17.59 4.33 7.10
CA ARG A 245 16.46 3.41 6.93
C ARG A 245 16.89 1.94 6.99
N LEU A 246 17.99 1.59 6.30
CA LEU A 246 18.49 0.21 6.27
C LEU A 246 18.95 -0.28 7.64
N GLU A 247 19.65 0.56 8.42
CA GLU A 247 20.08 0.19 9.78
C GLU A 247 18.87 -0.15 10.67
N ILE A 248 17.80 0.65 10.57
CA ILE A 248 16.57 0.41 11.31
C ILE A 248 15.85 -0.83 10.80
N ALA A 249 15.84 -1.09 9.48
CA ALA A 249 15.27 -2.32 8.94
C ALA A 249 15.99 -3.57 9.48
N ILE A 250 17.32 -3.56 9.53
CA ILE A 250 18.12 -4.66 10.10
C ILE A 250 17.84 -4.81 11.59
N MET A 251 17.81 -3.71 12.35
CA MET A 251 17.55 -3.75 13.79
C MET A 251 16.16 -4.33 14.11
N VAL A 252 15.14 -3.96 13.32
CA VAL A 252 13.79 -4.53 13.44
C VAL A 252 13.82 -6.03 13.17
N GLY A 253 14.48 -6.47 12.10
CA GLY A 253 14.56 -7.90 11.77
C GLY A 253 15.28 -8.74 12.84
N ILE A 254 16.30 -8.17 13.50
CA ILE A 254 17.00 -8.83 14.61
C ILE A 254 16.11 -8.95 15.85
N ILE A 255 15.39 -7.89 16.22
CA ILE A 255 14.51 -7.88 17.40
C ILE A 255 13.34 -8.87 17.23
N GLU A 256 12.78 -8.99 16.03
CA GLU A 256 11.70 -9.93 15.77
C GLU A 256 12.13 -11.39 15.87
N ARG A 257 13.39 -11.67 15.54
CA ARG A 257 13.99 -13.00 15.72
C ARG A 257 14.15 -13.40 17.19
N LEU A 258 14.07 -12.45 18.13
CA LEU A 258 14.10 -12.71 19.57
C LEU A 258 12.70 -12.88 20.19
N LEU A 259 11.65 -12.50 19.46
CA LEU A 259 10.24 -12.58 19.90
C LEU A 259 9.49 -13.78 19.30
N THR A 260 10.16 -14.55 18.43
CA THR A 260 9.69 -15.81 17.85
C THR A 260 10.54 -16.96 18.36
#